data_AF-A0A3C0EQM0-F1
#
_entry.id   AF-A0A3C0EQM0-F1
#
_cell.length_a   1.000
_cell.length_b   1.000
_cell.length_c   1.000
_cell.angle_alpha   90.00
_cell.angle_beta   90.00
_cell.angle_gamma   90.00
#
_symmetry.space_group_name_H-M   'P 1'
#
loop_
_entity.id
_entity.type
_entity.pdbx_description
1 polymer ?
#
loop_
_entity_poly.entity_id
_entity_poly.type
_entity_poly.pdbx_seq_one_letter_code
_entity_poly.pdbx_strand_id
1 'polypeptide(L)'
;MPKLKSHKGLTKRIKVTASGKVKFKKAFSGHLMSHKSGKKCRHLQLKSLATKADMGRLSAMLHRPLKRGDAKSVAPVTTEAAAAE
;
A
#
# COMPACT_ATOMS: atom_id res chain seq x y z
N MET A 1 21.73 28.29 3.37
CA MET A 1 21.72 26.89 3.85
C MET A 1 20.60 26.10 3.16
N PRO A 2 20.90 25.03 2.42
CA PRO A 2 19.87 24.16 1.85
C PRO A 2 19.25 23.28 2.94
N LYS A 3 17.95 23.48 3.23
CA LYS A 3 17.18 22.64 4.18
C LYS A 3 16.55 21.47 3.44
N LEU A 4 16.61 20.28 4.02
CA LEU A 4 15.91 19.09 3.51
C LEU A 4 14.39 19.34 3.51
N LYS A 5 13.77 19.30 2.33
CA LYS A 5 12.33 19.51 2.14
C LYS A 5 11.70 18.21 1.70
N SER A 6 10.54 17.89 2.27
CA SER A 6 9.76 16.73 1.85
C SER A 6 9.32 16.85 0.38
N HIS A 7 9.30 15.73 -0.32
CA HIS A 7 8.88 15.68 -1.71
C HIS A 7 7.38 16.00 -1.86
N LYS A 8 7.07 17.21 -2.32
CA LYS A 8 5.70 17.75 -2.41
C LYS A 8 4.75 16.86 -3.22
N GLY A 9 5.23 16.20 -4.28
CA GLY A 9 4.41 15.32 -5.11
C GLY A 9 3.98 14.05 -4.38
N LEU A 10 4.78 13.55 -3.43
CA LEU A 10 4.46 12.36 -2.65
C LEU A 10 3.50 12.69 -1.53
N THR A 11 3.70 13.82 -0.85
CA THR A 11 2.80 14.30 0.21
C THR A 11 1.36 14.45 -0.25
N LYS A 12 1.13 14.81 -1.52
CA LYS A 12 -0.23 14.91 -2.10
C LYS A 12 -0.89 13.54 -2.36
N ARG A 13 -0.11 12.48 -2.57
CA ARG A 13 -0.59 11.17 -3.03
C ARG A 13 -0.73 10.15 -1.90
N ILE A 14 0.00 10.36 -0.81
CA ILE A 14 0.19 9.39 0.27
C ILE A 14 -0.34 9.96 1.59
N LYS A 15 -1.01 9.13 2.39
CA LYS A 15 -1.35 9.43 3.78
C LYS A 15 -0.59 8.50 4.73
N VAL A 16 0.08 9.09 5.72
CA VAL A 16 0.75 8.34 6.80
C VAL A 16 -0.26 8.09 7.92
N THR A 17 -0.36 6.84 8.39
CA THR A 17 -1.20 6.48 9.53
C THR A 17 -0.51 6.82 10.86
N ALA A 18 -1.29 6.87 11.95
CA ALA A 18 -0.73 7.03 13.29
C ALA A 18 0.32 5.96 13.63
N SER A 19 0.14 4.73 13.12
CA SER A 19 1.09 3.62 13.26
C SER A 19 2.32 3.68 12.35
N GLY A 20 2.51 4.74 11.58
CA GLY A 20 3.67 4.92 10.70
C GLY A 20 3.63 4.09 9.41
N LYS A 21 2.48 3.55 9.02
CA LYS A 21 2.25 2.87 7.73
C LYS A 21 1.81 3.88 6.66
N VAL A 22 2.06 3.55 5.40
CA VAL A 22 1.72 4.40 4.25
C VAL A 22 0.48 3.85 3.55
N LYS A 23 -0.57 4.67 3.46
CA LYS A 23 -1.79 4.40 2.69
C LYS A 23 -1.77 5.16 1.36
N PHE A 24 -2.17 4.50 0.29
CA PHE A 24 -2.28 5.09 -1.05
C PHE A 24 -3.50 4.57 -1.82
N LYS A 25 -3.91 5.29 -2.87
CA LYS A 25 -4.95 4.85 -3.81
C LYS A 25 -4.32 3.97 -4.90
N LYS A 26 -4.92 2.82 -5.20
CA LYS A 26 -4.42 1.93 -6.26
C LYS A 26 -4.49 2.60 -7.63
N ALA A 27 -3.55 2.24 -8.50
CA ALA A 27 -3.55 2.65 -9.89
C ALA A 27 -4.75 2.05 -10.65
N PHE A 28 -5.06 2.60 -11.82
CA PHE A 28 -6.11 2.12 -12.73
C PHE A 28 -7.56 2.24 -12.21
N SER A 29 -7.78 2.97 -11.12
CA SER A 29 -9.08 3.35 -10.59
C SER A 29 -9.51 4.71 -11.19
N GLY A 30 -10.49 4.70 -12.10
CA GLY A 30 -11.09 5.93 -12.65
C GLY A 30 -11.33 5.96 -14.16
N HIS A 31 -10.54 5.23 -14.97
CA HIS A 31 -10.67 5.23 -16.43
C HIS A 31 -10.98 3.84 -17.00
N LEU A 32 -11.90 3.81 -17.99
CA LEU A 32 -12.43 2.62 -18.67
C LEU A 32 -12.94 1.55 -17.68
N MET A 33 -13.87 1.93 -16.82
CA MET A 33 -14.47 1.00 -15.84
C MET A 33 -15.42 0.00 -16.48
N SER A 34 -16.03 0.32 -17.62
CA SER A 34 -17.04 -0.50 -18.28
C SER A 34 -16.54 -1.88 -18.72
N HIS A 35 -15.28 -1.99 -19.15
CA HIS A 35 -14.67 -3.27 -19.54
C HIS A 35 -14.14 -4.09 -18.35
N LYS A 36 -14.06 -3.48 -17.16
CA LYS A 36 -13.50 -4.16 -15.98
C LYS A 36 -14.64 -4.86 -15.24
N SER A 37 -14.40 -6.10 -14.79
CA SER A 37 -15.37 -6.81 -13.97
C SER A 37 -15.71 -6.02 -12.69
N GLY A 38 -16.96 -6.12 -12.23
CA GLY A 38 -17.39 -5.42 -11.02
C GLY A 38 -16.57 -5.76 -9.76
N LYS A 39 -16.03 -6.99 -9.70
CA LYS A 39 -15.09 -7.42 -8.64
C LYS A 39 -13.76 -6.65 -8.73
N LYS A 40 -13.21 -6.47 -9.93
CA LYS A 40 -11.97 -5.71 -10.16
C LYS A 40 -12.17 -4.23 -9.82
N CYS A 41 -13.28 -3.63 -10.25
CA CYS A 41 -13.61 -2.24 -9.90
C CYS A 41 -13.66 -2.02 -8.38
N ARG A 42 -14.37 -2.88 -7.64
CA ARG A 42 -14.41 -2.83 -6.17
C ARG A 42 -13.02 -2.96 -5.54
N HIS A 43 -12.21 -3.92 -6.00
CA HIS A 43 -10.86 -4.10 -5.48
C HIS A 43 -9.95 -2.87 -5.70
N LEU A 44 -10.09 -2.19 -6.85
CA LEU A 44 -9.29 -1.01 -7.20
C LEU A 44 -9.71 0.26 -6.44
N GLN A 45 -10.96 0.34 -5.98
CA GLN A 45 -11.43 1.46 -5.14
C GLN A 45 -10.87 1.40 -3.71
N LEU A 46 -10.58 0.19 -3.20
CA LEU A 46 -10.01 0.02 -1.87
C LEU A 46 -8.59 0.56 -1.78
N LYS A 47 -8.33 1.35 -0.73
CA LYS A 47 -7.00 1.88 -0.41
C LYS A 47 -6.06 0.74 -0.01
N SER A 48 -4.82 0.80 -0.46
CA SER A 48 -3.79 -0.21 -0.17
C SER A 48 -2.71 0.36 0.75
N LEU A 49 -1.94 -0.55 1.35
CA LEU A 49 -0.77 -0.24 2.15
C LEU A 49 0.50 -0.50 1.34
N ALA A 50 1.52 0.34 1.51
CA ALA A 50 2.80 0.16 0.84
C ALA A 50 3.51 -1.12 1.31
N THR A 51 4.27 -1.71 0.39
CA THR A 51 5.05 -2.91 0.66
C THR A 51 6.27 -2.59 1.54
N LYS A 52 6.81 -3.61 2.23
CA LYS A 52 8.00 -3.44 3.09
C LYS A 52 9.21 -2.90 2.32
N ALA A 53 9.37 -3.27 1.06
CA ALA A 53 10.46 -2.83 0.20
C ALA A 53 10.44 -1.32 -0.05
N ASP A 54 9.25 -0.74 -0.26
CA ASP A 54 9.11 0.69 -0.59
C ASP A 54 9.27 1.62 0.62
N MET A 55 9.08 1.10 1.84
CA MET A 55 9.07 1.92 3.06
C MET A 55 10.38 2.66 3.30
N GLY A 56 11.53 2.06 2.96
CA GLY A 56 12.83 2.71 3.09
C GLY A 56 12.97 3.94 2.20
N ARG A 57 12.57 3.81 0.92
CA ARG A 57 12.58 4.92 -0.05
C ARG A 57 11.61 6.03 0.35
N LEU A 58 10.41 5.67 0.80
CA LEU A 58 9.39 6.63 1.23
C LEU A 58 9.82 7.43 2.47
N SER A 59 10.51 6.78 3.41
CA SER A 59 11.01 7.45 4.62
C SER A 59 12.10 8.48 4.26
N ALA A 60 12.99 8.16 3.33
CA ALA A 60 14.02 9.08 2.83
C ALA A 60 13.43 10.31 2.13
N MET A 61 12.36 10.15 1.33
CA MET A 61 11.76 11.25 0.57
C MET A 61 10.83 12.16 1.38
N LEU A 62 10.21 11.62 2.44
CA LEU A 62 9.31 12.38 3.32
C LEU A 62 10.02 12.92 4.58
N HIS A 63 11.26 12.49 4.81
CA HIS A 63 12.06 12.81 6.01
C HIS A 63 11.29 12.53 7.32
N ARG A 64 10.53 11.43 7.34
CA ARG A 64 9.68 11.03 8.46
C ARG A 64 9.98 9.57 8.84
N PRO A 65 10.01 9.22 10.15
CA PRO A 65 10.14 7.83 10.57
C PRO A 65 8.88 7.06 10.15
N LEU A 66 9.04 6.10 9.24
CA LEU A 66 7.98 5.18 8.82
C LEU A 66 8.29 3.79 9.37
N LYS A 67 7.27 3.09 9.86
CA LYS A 67 7.45 1.75 10.41
C LYS A 67 7.58 0.77 9.26
N ARG A 68 8.70 0.05 9.18
CA ARG A 68 8.85 -1.12 8.30
C ARG A 68 8.01 -2.28 8.88
N GLY A 69 6.68 -2.16 8.82
CA GLY A 69 5.79 -3.19 9.36
C GLY A 69 5.99 -4.54 8.68
N ASP A 70 5.94 -5.61 9.47
CA ASP A 70 6.20 -7.00 9.09
C ASP A 70 5.24 -7.53 8.02
N ALA A 71 5.79 -8.31 7.09
CA ALA A 71 5.11 -8.84 5.92
C ALA A 71 4.12 -9.98 6.23
N LYS A 72 3.67 -10.17 7.48
CA LYS A 72 2.81 -11.30 7.87
C LYS A 72 1.63 -10.87 8.75
N SER A 73 0.46 -10.78 8.12
CA SER A 73 -0.83 -11.17 8.72
C SER A 73 -1.90 -11.48 7.65
N VAL A 74 -1.48 -11.90 6.46
CA VAL A 74 -2.30 -12.79 5.64
C VAL A 74 -1.59 -14.13 5.80
N ALA A 75 -2.11 -14.97 6.69
CA ALA A 75 -1.68 -16.36 6.71
C ALA A 75 -1.83 -16.89 5.28
N PRO A 76 -0.84 -17.59 4.70
CA PRO A 76 -1.16 -18.47 3.60
C PRO A 76 -2.19 -19.45 4.16
N VAL A 77 -3.41 -19.41 3.64
CA VAL A 77 -4.38 -20.49 3.87
C VAL A 77 -3.70 -21.73 3.32
N THR A 78 -3.24 -22.60 4.22
CA THR A 78 -2.73 -23.92 3.90
C THR A 78 -3.90 -24.73 3.34
N THR A 79 -4.12 -24.66 2.03
CA THR A 79 -4.72 -25.78 1.31
C THR A 79 -3.58 -26.74 1.01
N GLU A 80 -3.48 -27.81 1.81
CA GLU A 80 -3.03 -29.17 1.44
C GLU A 80 -2.75 -30.02 2.69
N ALA A 81 -3.77 -30.77 3.13
CA ALA A 81 -3.71 -32.06 3.84
C ALA A 81 -5.19 -32.53 3.98
N ALA A 82 -5.72 -33.34 3.08
CA ALA A 82 -5.63 -34.81 3.07
C ALA A 82 -6.67 -35.49 4.00
N ALA A 83 -7.60 -36.21 3.36
CA ALA A 83 -8.22 -37.47 3.78
C ALA A 83 -8.49 -37.72 5.28
N ALA A 84 -9.76 -37.70 5.68
CA ALA A 84 -10.40 -38.72 6.52
C ALA A 84 -11.89 -38.37 6.74
N GLU A 85 -12.71 -39.41 6.60
CA GLU A 85 -14.17 -39.53 6.77
C GLU A 85 -15.11 -38.93 5.71
#